data_AF-A0A661JNF4-F1
#
_entry.id   AF-A0A661JNF4-F1
#
_cell.length_a   1.000
_cell.length_b   1.000
_cell.length_c   1.000
_cell.angle_alpha   90.00
_cell.angle_beta   90.00
_cell.angle_gamma   90.00
#
_symmetry.space_group_name_H-M   'P 1'
#
loop_
_entity.id
_entity.type
_entity.pdbx_description
1 polymer ?
#
loop_
_entity_poly.entity_id
_entity_poly.type
_entity_poly.pdbx_seq_one_letter_code
_entity_poly.pdbx_strand_id
1 'polypeptide(L)'
;RLQGQEIDPVGFVREISREVEGISPEVAEEIRKIEELPHAEDVLEGARLLSSSFGCDISAKGAVPAAIGAFVLGRGFREVVLMAVNAGGDTDTLGAMAGAIAGAYYGLRAIPEGWLLELEDEGKGKSYILHLAEELARIKAEG
;
A
#
# COMPACT_ATOMS: atom_id res chain seq x y z
N ARG A 1 -7.04 -7.28 14.81
CA ARG A 1 -6.71 -8.03 13.56
C ARG A 1 -7.70 -7.51 12.52
N LEU A 2 -7.25 -6.81 11.48
CA LEU A 2 -8.13 -6.15 10.47
C LEU A 2 -8.65 -7.13 9.39
N GLN A 3 -8.60 -8.44 9.63
CA GLN A 3 -8.97 -9.42 8.61
C GLN A 3 -10.47 -9.35 8.31
N GLY A 4 -10.82 -8.80 7.15
CA GLY A 4 -12.17 -8.85 6.57
C GLY A 4 -13.18 -7.85 7.14
N GLN A 5 -12.73 -6.83 7.88
CA GLN A 5 -13.61 -5.69 8.20
C GLN A 5 -13.62 -4.74 7.01
N GLU A 6 -14.80 -4.37 6.53
CA GLU A 6 -14.96 -3.39 5.46
C GLU A 6 -14.29 -2.08 5.90
N ILE A 7 -13.20 -1.70 5.23
CA ILE A 7 -12.55 -0.41 5.48
C ILE A 7 -13.44 0.66 4.87
N ASP A 8 -13.85 1.62 5.69
CA ASP A 8 -14.30 2.94 5.23
C ASP A 8 -13.07 3.68 4.70
N PRO A 9 -12.90 3.84 3.37
CA PRO A 9 -11.68 4.42 2.82
C PRO A 9 -11.51 5.89 3.23
N VAL A 10 -12.63 6.61 3.41
CA VAL A 10 -12.62 7.99 3.87
C VAL A 10 -12.19 8.06 5.34
N GLY A 11 -12.76 7.19 6.18
CA GLY A 11 -12.36 7.06 7.58
C GLY A 11 -10.87 6.75 7.74
N PHE A 12 -10.36 5.80 6.94
CA PHE A 12 -8.94 5.42 6.94
C PHE A 12 -8.01 6.57 6.56
N VAL A 13 -8.32 7.31 5.48
CA VAL A 13 -7.53 8.47 5.04
C VAL A 13 -7.52 9.58 6.11
N ARG A 14 -8.65 9.83 6.76
CA ARG A 14 -8.77 10.83 7.82
C ARG A 14 -8.00 10.47 9.08
N GLU A 15 -7.97 9.19 9.43
CA GLU A 15 -7.20 8.71 10.57
C GLU A 15 -5.70 8.86 10.31
N ILE A 16 -5.22 8.35 9.16
CA ILE A 16 -3.80 8.42 8.80
C ILE A 16 -3.33 9.89 8.67
N SER A 17 -4.10 10.74 7.99
CA SER A 17 -3.71 12.16 7.84
C SER A 17 -3.62 12.88 9.18
N ARG A 18 -4.52 12.59 10.14
CA ARG A 18 -4.46 13.16 11.50
C ARG A 18 -3.21 12.73 12.25
N GLU A 19 -2.85 11.45 12.19
CA GLU A 19 -1.65 10.93 12.86
C GLU A 19 -0.37 11.52 12.25
N VAL A 20 -0.36 11.75 10.94
CA VAL A 20 0.79 12.31 10.22
C VAL A 20 0.92 13.83 10.39
N GLU A 21 -0.17 14.56 10.68
CA GLU A 21 -0.20 16.03 10.76
C GLU A 21 0.86 16.61 11.71
N GLY A 22 1.06 15.98 12.88
CA GLY A 22 2.05 16.42 13.86
C GLY A 22 3.50 16.12 13.48
N ILE A 23 3.72 15.26 12.48
CA ILE A 23 5.04 14.82 12.01
C ILE A 23 5.42 15.59 10.73
N SER A 24 4.49 15.67 9.78
CA SER A 24 4.66 16.36 8.51
C SER A 24 3.31 16.86 7.98
N PRO A 25 2.97 18.14 8.22
CA PRO A 25 1.73 18.73 7.72
C PRO A 25 1.59 18.64 6.20
N GLU A 26 2.70 18.76 5.47
CA GLU A 26 2.71 18.69 4.01
C GLU A 26 2.34 17.29 3.49
N VAL A 27 2.81 16.23 4.14
CA VAL A 27 2.44 14.86 3.77
C VAL A 27 0.99 14.59 4.14
N ALA A 28 0.54 15.08 5.31
CA ALA A 28 -0.85 14.95 5.73
C ALA A 28 -1.81 15.64 4.75
N GLU A 29 -1.43 16.81 4.22
CA GLU A 29 -2.20 17.52 3.19
C GLU A 29 -2.31 16.72 1.89
N GLU A 30 -1.22 16.11 1.42
CA GLU A 30 -1.27 15.24 0.24
C GLU A 30 -2.14 13.99 0.48
N ILE A 31 -2.07 13.38 1.66
CA ILE A 31 -2.91 12.22 2.02
C ILE A 31 -4.39 12.59 1.95
N ARG A 32 -4.77 13.80 2.39
CA ARG A 32 -6.18 14.25 2.35
C ARG A 32 -6.75 14.33 0.93
N LYS A 33 -5.92 14.57 -0.10
CA LYS A 33 -6.37 14.60 -1.50
C LYS A 33 -6.92 13.25 -1.99
N ILE A 34 -6.59 12.16 -1.31
CA ILE A 34 -7.11 10.82 -1.64
C ILE A 34 -8.64 10.77 -1.52
N GLU A 35 -9.25 11.55 -0.62
CA GLU A 35 -10.72 11.64 -0.47
C GLU A 35 -11.42 12.19 -1.72
N GLU A 36 -10.69 12.91 -2.57
CA GLU A 36 -11.21 13.57 -3.77
C GLU A 36 -11.01 12.73 -5.05
N LEU A 37 -10.28 11.61 -4.96
CA LEU A 37 -10.03 10.76 -6.11
C LEU A 37 -11.33 10.11 -6.62
N PRO A 38 -11.57 10.13 -7.94
CA PRO A 38 -12.70 9.42 -8.50
C PRO A 38 -12.51 7.91 -8.38
N HIS A 39 -13.62 7.17 -8.50
CA HIS A 39 -13.56 5.72 -8.64
C HIS A 39 -12.83 5.35 -9.94
N ALA A 40 -11.88 4.42 -9.86
CA ALA A 40 -11.18 3.88 -11.03
C ALA A 40 -11.93 2.66 -11.58
N GLU A 41 -12.21 2.66 -12.88
CA GLU A 41 -12.85 1.53 -13.56
C GLU A 41 -11.90 0.35 -13.73
N ASP A 42 -10.60 0.64 -13.92
CA ASP A 42 -9.56 -0.37 -14.06
C ASP A 42 -8.21 0.05 -13.45
N VAL A 43 -7.27 -0.89 -13.41
CA VAL A 43 -5.92 -0.72 -12.85
C VAL A 43 -5.13 0.40 -13.54
N LEU A 44 -5.23 0.54 -14.86
CA LEU A 44 -4.46 1.53 -15.60
C LEU A 44 -5.04 2.93 -15.42
N GLU A 45 -6.35 3.05 -15.29
CA GLU A 45 -7.00 4.29 -14.88
C GLU A 45 -6.61 4.67 -13.45
N GLY A 46 -6.66 3.74 -12.50
CA GLY A 46 -6.21 3.97 -11.13
C GLY A 46 -4.76 4.46 -11.09
N ALA A 47 -3.86 3.78 -11.82
CA ALA A 47 -2.47 4.21 -11.96
C ALA A 47 -2.32 5.64 -12.53
N ARG A 48 -3.11 5.99 -13.56
CA ARG A 48 -3.11 7.35 -14.13
C ARG A 48 -3.57 8.39 -13.10
N LEU A 49 -4.65 8.10 -12.37
CA LEU A 49 -5.13 8.98 -11.29
C LEU A 49 -4.01 9.24 -10.29
N LEU A 50 -3.34 8.20 -9.79
CA LEU A 50 -2.22 8.34 -8.86
C LEU A 50 -1.10 9.21 -9.44
N SER A 51 -0.66 8.93 -10.66
CA SER A 51 0.43 9.68 -11.32
C SER A 51 0.08 11.15 -11.59
N SER A 52 -1.21 11.45 -11.77
CA SER A 52 -1.68 12.82 -12.03
C SER A 52 -1.95 13.61 -10.74
N SER A 53 -2.24 12.91 -9.64
CA SER A 53 -2.60 13.52 -8.36
C SER A 53 -1.41 13.66 -7.41
N PHE A 54 -0.40 12.80 -7.54
CA PHE A 54 0.74 12.73 -6.63
C PHE A 54 2.07 12.68 -7.40
N GLY A 55 3.15 13.09 -6.73
CA GLY A 55 4.48 13.13 -7.35
C GLY A 55 5.00 11.76 -7.78
N CYS A 56 4.64 10.68 -7.07
CA CYS A 56 5.15 9.32 -7.31
C CYS A 56 6.69 9.24 -7.39
N ASP A 57 7.38 10.16 -6.73
CA ASP A 57 8.84 10.29 -6.70
C ASP A 57 9.42 9.73 -5.39
N ILE A 58 10.74 9.81 -5.23
CA ILE A 58 11.47 9.31 -4.06
C ILE A 58 11.12 10.04 -2.74
N SER A 59 10.38 11.15 -2.80
CA SER A 59 10.04 11.92 -1.60
C SER A 59 8.89 11.26 -0.84
N ALA A 60 8.91 11.34 0.49
CA ALA A 60 7.78 10.88 1.30
C ALA A 60 6.46 11.57 0.91
N LYS A 61 6.54 12.85 0.52
CA LYS A 61 5.40 13.65 0.07
C LYS A 61 4.79 13.13 -1.24
N GLY A 62 5.61 12.61 -2.16
CA GLY A 62 5.14 12.01 -3.42
C GLY A 62 4.72 10.55 -3.27
N ALA A 63 5.53 9.75 -2.57
CA ALA A 63 5.37 8.29 -2.53
C ALA A 63 4.31 7.80 -1.55
N VAL A 64 4.26 8.36 -0.33
CA VAL A 64 3.36 7.87 0.73
C VAL A 64 1.88 8.04 0.36
N PRO A 65 1.43 9.23 -0.09
CA PRO A 65 0.04 9.42 -0.51
C PRO A 65 -0.32 8.56 -1.72
N ALA A 66 0.60 8.40 -2.68
CA ALA A 66 0.38 7.55 -3.85
C ALA A 66 0.16 6.07 -3.47
N ALA A 67 0.97 5.54 -2.54
CA ALA A 67 0.83 4.16 -2.07
C ALA A 67 -0.47 3.94 -1.27
N ILE A 68 -0.86 4.90 -0.42
CA ILE A 68 -2.15 4.86 0.31
C ILE A 68 -3.31 4.98 -0.69
N GLY A 69 -3.20 5.86 -1.69
CA GLY A 69 -4.19 6.03 -2.74
C GLY A 69 -4.40 4.75 -3.55
N ALA A 70 -3.32 4.04 -3.91
CA ALA A 70 -3.40 2.75 -4.58
C ALA A 70 -4.20 1.73 -3.75
N PHE A 71 -3.99 1.71 -2.43
CA PHE A 71 -4.73 0.85 -1.52
C PHE A 71 -6.22 1.22 -1.42
N VAL A 72 -6.53 2.52 -1.38
CA VAL A 72 -7.91 3.04 -1.32
C VAL A 72 -8.68 2.78 -2.61
N LEU A 73 -8.03 2.92 -3.78
CA LEU A 73 -8.66 2.73 -5.09
C LEU A 73 -8.80 1.26 -5.48
N GLY A 74 -7.82 0.42 -5.13
CA GLY A 74 -7.73 -0.97 -5.61
C GLY A 74 -8.60 -1.95 -4.82
N ARG A 75 -9.16 -2.94 -5.51
CA ARG A 75 -9.93 -4.04 -4.91
C ARG A 75 -9.09 -5.31 -4.87
N GLY A 76 -8.60 -5.65 -3.68
CA GLY A 76 -7.73 -6.80 -3.47
C GLY A 76 -6.25 -6.50 -3.71
N PHE A 77 -5.39 -7.39 -3.21
CA PHE A 77 -3.92 -7.21 -3.22
C PHE A 77 -3.36 -6.96 -4.63
N ARG A 78 -3.84 -7.72 -5.62
CA ARG A 78 -3.33 -7.65 -6.99
C ARG A 78 -3.56 -6.27 -7.61
N GLU A 79 -4.77 -5.72 -7.51
CA GLU A 79 -5.06 -4.41 -8.10
C GLU A 79 -4.26 -3.29 -7.43
N VAL A 80 -4.18 -3.31 -6.10
CA VAL A 80 -3.43 -2.30 -5.33
C VAL A 80 -1.97 -2.25 -5.77
N VAL A 81 -1.30 -3.41 -5.81
CA VAL A 81 0.11 -3.47 -6.22
C VAL A 81 0.28 -3.09 -7.69
N LEU A 82 -0.61 -3.55 -8.58
CA LEU A 82 -0.52 -3.19 -10.00
C LEU A 82 -0.76 -1.70 -10.24
N MET A 83 -1.70 -1.06 -9.55
CA MET A 83 -1.91 0.40 -9.65
C MET A 83 -0.66 1.16 -9.21
N ALA A 84 -0.06 0.78 -8.09
CA ALA A 84 1.14 1.40 -7.55
C ALA A 84 2.34 1.31 -8.52
N VAL A 85 2.64 0.12 -9.07
CA VAL A 85 3.77 -0.04 -9.99
C VAL A 85 3.53 0.59 -11.36
N ASN A 86 2.26 0.66 -11.82
CA ASN A 86 1.93 1.31 -13.10
C ASN A 86 1.80 2.84 -12.98
N ALA A 87 1.82 3.41 -11.77
CA ALA A 87 1.81 4.87 -11.59
C ALA A 87 3.11 5.54 -12.06
N GLY A 88 4.19 4.76 -12.25
CA GLY A 88 5.49 5.26 -12.68
C GLY A 88 6.28 5.93 -11.57
N GLY A 89 7.42 6.52 -11.92
CA GLY A 89 8.33 7.14 -10.95
C GLY A 89 9.07 6.10 -10.11
N ASP A 90 8.99 6.21 -8.78
CA ASP A 90 9.68 5.35 -7.80
C ASP A 90 8.90 4.03 -7.53
N THR A 91 8.74 3.25 -8.59
CA THR A 91 7.77 2.14 -8.65
C THR A 91 8.01 1.02 -7.63
N ASP A 92 9.26 0.75 -7.27
CA ASP A 92 9.62 -0.25 -6.26
C ASP A 92 9.21 0.21 -4.85
N THR A 93 9.47 1.47 -4.50
CA THR A 93 9.02 2.07 -3.25
C THR A 93 7.49 2.10 -3.15
N LEU A 94 6.81 2.54 -4.22
CA LEU A 94 5.35 2.57 -4.28
C LEU A 94 4.76 1.16 -4.14
N GLY A 95 5.28 0.20 -4.90
CA GLY A 95 4.85 -1.20 -4.85
C GLY A 95 5.08 -1.83 -3.47
N ALA A 96 6.22 -1.57 -2.83
CA ALA A 96 6.55 -2.08 -1.51
C ALA A 96 5.61 -1.53 -0.43
N MET A 97 5.36 -0.22 -0.40
CA MET A 97 4.45 0.39 0.58
C MET A 97 3.00 -0.05 0.35
N ALA A 98 2.51 0.01 -0.90
CA ALA A 98 1.16 -0.40 -1.23
C ALA A 98 0.94 -1.90 -0.95
N GLY A 99 1.93 -2.74 -1.26
CA GLY A 99 1.94 -4.17 -0.96
C GLY A 99 1.95 -4.46 0.53
N ALA A 100 2.68 -3.68 1.34
CA ALA A 100 2.67 -3.83 2.80
C ALA A 100 1.28 -3.53 3.39
N ILE A 101 0.66 -2.43 2.97
CA ILE A 101 -0.69 -2.04 3.42
C ILE A 101 -1.72 -3.09 2.98
N ALA A 102 -1.72 -3.44 1.68
CA ALA A 102 -2.62 -4.44 1.13
C ALA A 102 -2.42 -5.83 1.74
N GLY A 103 -1.18 -6.24 1.98
CA GLY A 103 -0.83 -7.51 2.60
C GLY A 103 -1.29 -7.60 4.05
N ALA A 104 -1.17 -6.50 4.82
CA ALA A 104 -1.68 -6.43 6.18
C ALA A 104 -3.21 -6.55 6.24
N TYR A 105 -3.92 -6.01 5.24
CA TYR A 105 -5.38 -6.03 5.16
C TYR A 105 -5.95 -7.34 4.59
N TYR A 106 -5.55 -7.71 3.37
CA TYR A 106 -6.07 -8.88 2.66
C TYR A 106 -5.42 -10.19 3.11
N GLY A 107 -4.24 -10.13 3.73
CA GLY A 107 -3.49 -11.29 4.21
C GLY A 107 -2.71 -12.03 3.14
N LEU A 108 -1.81 -12.91 3.59
CA LEU A 108 -0.87 -13.67 2.72
C LEU A 108 -1.57 -14.44 1.59
N ARG A 109 -2.74 -15.03 1.86
CA ARG A 109 -3.49 -15.82 0.86
C ARG A 109 -4.07 -14.99 -0.29
N ALA A 110 -4.10 -13.67 -0.17
CA ALA A 110 -4.57 -12.79 -1.23
C ALA A 110 -3.49 -12.47 -2.27
N ILE A 111 -2.22 -12.77 -1.98
CA ILE A 111 -1.12 -12.57 -2.92
C ILE A 111 -1.24 -13.63 -4.03
N PRO A 112 -1.20 -13.24 -5.32
CA PRO A 112 -1.21 -14.19 -6.42
C PRO A 112 -0.10 -15.23 -6.26
N GLU A 113 -0.45 -16.52 -6.33
CA GLU A 113 0.50 -17.62 -6.14
C GLU A 113 1.68 -17.54 -7.10
N GLY A 114 1.43 -17.19 -8.36
CA GLY A 114 2.49 -16.98 -9.35
C GLY A 114 3.49 -15.90 -8.93
N TRP A 115 3.07 -14.85 -8.24
CA TRP A 115 4.02 -13.83 -7.74
C TRP A 115 4.87 -14.37 -6.59
N LEU A 116 4.29 -15.15 -5.68
CA LEU A 116 5.03 -15.79 -4.59
C LEU A 116 6.05 -16.81 -5.10
N LEU A 117 5.73 -17.53 -6.17
CA LEU A 117 6.65 -18.50 -6.76
C LEU A 117 7.87 -17.82 -7.39
N GLU A 118 7.67 -16.70 -8.07
CA GLU A 118 8.72 -15.94 -8.76
C GLU A 118 9.55 -15.02 -7.84
N LEU A 119 9.14 -14.81 -6.59
CA LEU A 119 9.92 -14.03 -5.63
C LEU A 119 11.28 -14.70 -5.35
N GLU A 120 12.35 -13.90 -5.43
CA GLU A 120 13.72 -14.29 -5.08
C GLU A 120 13.75 -14.94 -3.70
N ASP A 121 14.48 -16.06 -3.60
CA ASP A 121 14.62 -16.82 -2.36
C ASP A 121 16.07 -17.01 -1.92
N GLU A 122 17.02 -16.32 -2.58
CA GLU A 122 18.41 -16.32 -2.17
C GLU A 122 18.65 -15.34 -1.01
N GLY A 123 19.56 -15.67 -0.10
CA GLY A 123 19.96 -14.81 1.01
C GLY A 123 18.78 -14.39 1.92
N LYS A 124 18.41 -13.10 1.86
CA LYS A 124 17.29 -12.51 2.62
C LYS A 124 15.98 -12.45 1.81
N GLY A 125 15.80 -13.40 0.90
CA GLY A 125 14.62 -13.53 0.04
C GLY A 125 13.37 -14.07 0.75
N LYS A 126 12.45 -14.61 -0.04
CA LYS A 126 11.09 -15.04 0.36
C LYS A 126 11.04 -15.86 1.65
N SER A 127 11.79 -16.94 1.77
CA SER A 127 11.77 -17.86 2.91
C SER A 127 12.26 -17.16 4.19
N TYR A 128 13.26 -16.29 4.07
CA TYR A 128 13.74 -15.47 5.18
C TYR A 128 12.67 -14.46 5.64
N ILE A 129 12.01 -13.79 4.70
CA ILE A 129 10.94 -12.83 5.02
C ILE A 129 9.73 -13.53 5.66
N LEU A 130 9.33 -14.70 5.16
CA LEU A 130 8.24 -15.49 5.77
C LEU A 130 8.59 -15.89 7.21
N HIS A 131 9.82 -16.34 7.46
CA HIS A 131 10.29 -16.64 8.81
C HIS A 131 10.21 -15.41 9.73
N LEU A 132 10.67 -14.24 9.27
CA LEU A 132 10.56 -13.00 10.05
C LEU A 132 9.11 -12.59 10.32
N ALA A 133 8.21 -12.77 9.35
CA ALA A 133 6.80 -12.49 9.53
C ALA A 133 6.16 -13.37 10.62
N GLU A 134 6.55 -14.65 10.69
CA GLU A 134 6.15 -15.56 11.75
C GLU A 134 6.70 -15.14 13.12
N GLU A 135 7.98 -14.75 13.20
CA GLU A 135 8.58 -14.22 14.43
C GLU A 135 7.88 -12.96 14.94
N LEU A 136 7.63 -12.00 14.05
CA LEU A 136 6.91 -10.77 14.41
C LEU A 136 5.50 -11.07 14.90
N ALA A 137 4.82 -12.06 14.30
CA ALA A 137 3.50 -12.50 14.74
C ALA A 137 3.55 -13.15 16.13
N ARG A 138 4.60 -13.91 16.46
CA ARG A 138 4.81 -14.49 17.79
C ARG A 138 5.04 -13.41 18.85
N ILE A 139 5.94 -12.46 18.60
CA ILE A 139 6.22 -11.35 19.54
C ILE A 139 4.94 -10.59 19.89
N LYS A 140 4.09 -10.31 18.89
CA LYS A 140 2.81 -9.64 19.09
C LYS A 140 1.80 -10.47 19.91
N ALA A 141 1.90 -11.80 19.89
CA ALA A 141 1.03 -12.66 20.67
C ALA A 141 1.47 -12.81 22.14
N GLU A 142 2.75 -12.52 22.42
CA GLU A 142 3.35 -12.66 23.75
C GLU A 142 3.37 -11.34 24.55
N GLY A 143 3.28 -10.18 23.88
CA GLY A 143 3.20 -8.85 24.50
C GLY A 143 1.78 -8.30 24.57
#